data_AF-A0A9D8TPU9-F1
#
_entry.id   AF-A0A9D8TPU9-F1
#
_cell.length_a   1.000
_cell.length_b   1.000
_cell.length_c   1.000
_cell.angle_alpha   90.00
_cell.angle_beta   90.00
_cell.angle_gamma   90.00
#
_symmetry.space_group_name_H-M   'P 1'
#
loop_
_entity.id
_entity.type
_entity.pdbx_description
1 polymer ?
#
loop_
_entity_poly.entity_id
_entity_poly.type
_entity_poly.pdbx_seq_one_letter_code
_entity_poly.pdbx_strand_id
1 'polypeptide(L)'
;MLRHTKKLCSAIAVILLSATACQTAGTTQNSASLDALNELKAQQALILPELSSIRAELAELQNSRSADMAALNEKIDHAGSRREIAEVNRNIKSLQNTMNSRMNATAEPQKEVKSMNSDNTKLSDGKMLFGEVEWIYIGEADASLEGRIDTGAAVSSISAVDAEKFERDGKTWYRFGIPLTDDNVIVVEAPWVRNTQIRQASGNGQLEDRPVVRLTVKVDNYTGKAEFSLKNRTSMAYPVLIGREFIKDIAVVDVSRHHIQKKIDANTVFTNYQDNTKKNLQKKESRKEEIPAKPAASEKAVTAGNEAKPAK
;
A
#
# COMPACT_ATOMS: atom_id res chain seq x y z
N MET A 1 -10.58 -20.19 42.03
CA MET A 1 -11.59 -19.76 41.02
C MET A 1 -12.53 -20.87 40.51
N LEU A 2 -12.04 -22.00 39.99
CA LEU A 2 -12.89 -22.98 39.27
C LEU A 2 -13.94 -23.75 40.12
N ARG A 3 -13.78 -23.80 41.44
CA ARG A 3 -14.77 -24.42 42.36
C ARG A 3 -15.92 -23.48 42.74
N HIS A 4 -15.67 -22.16 42.75
CA HIS A 4 -16.67 -21.15 43.10
C HIS A 4 -17.59 -20.80 41.92
N THR A 5 -17.06 -20.82 40.69
CA THR A 5 -17.86 -20.59 39.47
C THR A 5 -18.93 -21.66 39.26
N LYS A 6 -18.64 -22.93 39.60
CA LYS A 6 -19.62 -24.03 39.49
C LYS A 6 -20.76 -23.94 40.50
N LYS A 7 -20.49 -23.49 41.74
CA LYS A 7 -21.52 -23.33 42.77
C LYS A 7 -22.42 -22.11 42.53
N LEU A 8 -21.84 -21.01 42.03
CA LEU A 8 -22.58 -19.79 41.69
C LEU A 8 -23.56 -20.02 40.52
N CYS A 9 -23.16 -20.76 39.49
CA CYS A 9 -24.08 -21.14 38.40
C CYS A 9 -25.22 -22.06 38.88
N SER A 10 -24.94 -22.95 39.83
CA SER A 10 -25.96 -23.82 40.42
C SER A 10 -27.00 -23.04 41.24
N ALA A 11 -26.57 -22.03 42.00
CA ALA A 11 -27.47 -21.18 42.78
C ALA A 11 -28.34 -20.27 41.90
N ILE A 12 -27.78 -19.72 40.82
CA ILE A 12 -28.54 -18.88 39.86
C ILE A 12 -29.58 -19.72 39.09
N ALA A 13 -29.27 -20.99 38.77
CA ALA A 13 -30.23 -21.88 38.10
C ALA A 13 -31.44 -22.24 38.97
N VAL A 14 -31.27 -22.36 40.30
CA VAL A 14 -32.38 -22.65 41.23
C VAL A 14 -33.33 -21.45 41.38
N ILE A 15 -32.82 -20.22 41.28
CA ILE A 15 -33.63 -18.99 41.34
C ILE A 15 -34.47 -18.82 40.06
N LEU A 16 -34.02 -19.34 38.92
CA LEU A 16 -34.75 -19.26 37.65
C LEU A 16 -35.88 -20.29 37.51
N LEU A 17 -35.86 -21.41 38.26
CA LEU A 17 -36.91 -22.44 38.17
C LEU A 17 -38.15 -22.17 39.06
N SER A 18 -38.08 -21.30 40.07
CA SER A 18 -39.21 -21.04 40.98
C SER A 18 -40.20 -19.97 40.50
N ALA A 19 -39.92 -19.31 39.37
CA ALA A 19 -40.78 -18.26 38.83
C ALA A 19 -41.98 -18.74 37.99
N THR A 20 -42.18 -20.06 37.81
CA THR A 20 -43.19 -20.61 36.85
C THR A 20 -44.27 -21.50 37.47
N ALA A 21 -44.55 -21.38 38.77
CA ALA A 21 -45.66 -22.10 39.39
C ALA A 21 -46.37 -21.24 40.44
N CYS A 22 -47.09 -20.21 40.00
CA CYS A 22 -48.09 -19.57 40.85
C CYS A 22 -49.25 -19.00 40.01
N GLN A 23 -50.04 -19.91 39.44
CA GLN A 23 -51.43 -19.64 39.10
C GLN A 23 -52.27 -20.80 39.61
N THR A 24 -53.05 -20.53 40.66
CA THR A 24 -54.44 -20.97 40.93
C THR A 24 -54.69 -21.23 42.42
N ALA A 25 -55.89 -20.81 42.84
CA ALA A 25 -56.62 -21.16 44.06
C ALA A 25 -56.11 -20.60 45.41
N GLY A 26 -56.96 -19.76 46.01
CA GLY A 26 -56.75 -19.16 47.32
C GLY A 26 -57.08 -20.07 48.50
N THR A 27 -56.84 -19.50 49.68
CA THR A 27 -57.26 -19.94 51.02
C THR A 27 -56.53 -21.15 51.63
N THR A 28 -55.22 -20.99 51.88
CA THR A 28 -54.42 -21.57 53.01
C THR A 28 -52.94 -21.12 52.88
N GLN A 29 -52.65 -19.82 52.88
CA GLN A 29 -51.36 -19.28 52.42
C GLN A 29 -50.68 -18.27 53.37
N ASN A 30 -50.80 -18.45 54.69
CA ASN A 30 -50.05 -17.59 55.65
C ASN A 30 -48.92 -18.30 56.40
N SER A 31 -48.97 -19.61 56.63
CA SER A 31 -47.84 -20.35 57.23
C SER A 31 -46.78 -20.71 56.18
N ALA A 32 -47.20 -21.25 55.04
CA ALA A 32 -46.28 -21.65 53.96
C ALA A 32 -45.48 -20.48 53.36
N SER A 33 -46.05 -19.28 53.33
CA SER A 33 -45.40 -18.05 52.87
C SER A 33 -44.41 -17.48 53.89
N LEU A 34 -44.68 -17.64 55.20
CA LEU A 34 -43.77 -17.26 56.28
C LEU A 34 -42.57 -18.22 56.37
N ASP A 35 -42.81 -19.52 56.17
CA ASP A 35 -41.76 -20.54 56.16
C ASP A 35 -40.81 -20.34 54.96
N ALA A 36 -41.34 -20.06 53.77
CA ALA A 36 -40.54 -19.72 52.60
C ALA A 36 -39.70 -18.44 52.81
N LEU A 37 -40.24 -17.43 53.51
CA LEU A 37 -39.51 -16.20 53.84
C LEU A 37 -38.37 -16.46 54.84
N ASN A 38 -38.61 -17.30 55.84
CA ASN A 38 -37.61 -17.69 56.83
C ASN A 38 -36.51 -18.55 56.20
N GLU A 39 -36.86 -19.42 55.27
CA GLU A 39 -35.91 -20.21 54.49
C GLU A 39 -35.06 -19.33 53.57
N LEU A 40 -35.66 -18.33 52.90
CA LEU A 40 -34.93 -17.35 52.10
C LEU A 40 -33.96 -16.51 52.96
N LYS A 41 -34.39 -16.09 54.15
CA LYS A 41 -33.52 -15.39 55.12
C LYS A 41 -32.37 -16.29 55.60
N ALA A 42 -32.63 -17.57 55.83
CA ALA A 42 -31.60 -18.54 56.21
C ALA A 42 -30.58 -18.74 55.08
N GLN A 43 -31.05 -18.83 53.83
CA GLN A 43 -30.19 -18.88 52.65
C GLN A 43 -29.37 -17.59 52.49
N GLN A 44 -29.96 -16.42 52.71
CA GLN A 44 -29.25 -15.14 52.68
C GLN A 44 -28.17 -15.05 53.77
N ALA A 45 -28.44 -15.56 54.97
CA ALA A 45 -27.49 -15.59 56.08
C ALA A 45 -26.26 -16.48 55.78
N LEU A 46 -26.41 -17.51 54.94
CA LEU A 46 -25.31 -18.36 54.47
C LEU A 46 -24.45 -17.68 53.39
N ILE A 47 -25.04 -16.83 52.54
CA ILE A 47 -24.35 -16.19 51.41
C ILE A 47 -23.55 -14.94 51.84
N LEU A 48 -24.05 -14.18 52.81
CA LEU A 48 -23.41 -12.96 53.31
C LEU A 48 -21.94 -13.16 53.75
N PRO A 49 -21.57 -14.20 54.53
CA PRO A 49 -20.17 -14.42 54.88
C PRO A 49 -19.31 -14.80 53.68
N GLU A 50 -19.82 -15.58 52.71
CA GLU A 50 -19.07 -15.89 51.48
C GLU A 50 -18.77 -14.62 50.66
N LEU A 51 -19.73 -13.70 50.54
CA LEU A 51 -19.51 -12.42 49.85
C LEU A 51 -18.50 -11.53 50.57
N SER A 52 -18.50 -11.54 51.91
CA SER A 52 -17.49 -10.81 52.68
C SER A 52 -16.07 -11.35 52.48
N SER A 53 -15.93 -12.68 52.41
CA SER A 53 -14.66 -13.35 52.15
C SER A 53 -14.13 -13.05 50.74
N ILE A 54 -14.99 -13.08 49.72
CA ILE A 54 -14.60 -12.74 48.33
C ILE A 54 -14.17 -11.27 48.23
N ARG A 55 -14.84 -10.35 48.93
CA ARG A 55 -14.45 -8.93 48.97
C ARG A 55 -13.09 -8.73 49.62
N ALA A 56 -12.78 -9.46 50.69
CA ALA A 56 -11.48 -9.41 51.35
C ALA A 56 -10.35 -9.91 50.42
N GLU A 57 -10.57 -11.05 49.75
CA GLU A 57 -9.60 -11.62 48.79
C GLU A 57 -9.34 -10.67 47.61
N LEU A 58 -10.38 -10.00 47.10
CA LEU A 58 -10.23 -8.98 46.05
C LEU A 58 -9.40 -7.78 46.52
N ALA A 59 -9.59 -7.32 47.76
CA ALA A 59 -8.84 -6.20 48.31
C ALA A 59 -7.35 -6.56 48.47
N GLU A 60 -7.04 -7.78 48.93
CA GLU A 60 -5.65 -8.27 49.02
C GLU A 60 -5.00 -8.36 47.63
N LEU A 61 -5.72 -8.88 46.63
CA LEU A 61 -5.19 -8.99 45.26
C LEU A 61 -4.95 -7.61 44.63
N GLN A 62 -5.83 -6.64 44.88
CA GLN A 62 -5.64 -5.25 44.44
C GLN A 62 -4.39 -4.63 45.09
N ASN A 63 -4.21 -4.84 46.40
CA ASN A 63 -3.03 -4.34 47.11
C ASN A 63 -1.74 -4.98 46.58
N SER A 64 -1.71 -6.30 46.37
CA SER A 64 -0.56 -6.99 45.78
C SER A 64 -0.21 -6.44 44.41
N ARG A 65 -1.20 -6.32 43.52
CA ARG A 65 -1.00 -5.77 42.18
C ARG A 65 -0.47 -4.33 42.21
N SER A 66 -0.95 -3.51 43.16
CA SER A 66 -0.46 -2.13 43.31
C SER A 66 1.00 -2.08 43.75
N ALA A 67 1.41 -2.98 44.64
CA ALA A 67 2.80 -3.11 45.09
C ALA A 67 3.71 -3.60 43.95
N ASP A 68 3.26 -4.58 43.16
CA ASP A 68 4.00 -5.08 42.00
C ASP A 68 4.19 -3.99 40.94
N MET A 69 3.16 -3.17 40.69
CA MET A 69 3.25 -2.03 39.77
C MET A 69 4.20 -0.95 40.27
N ALA A 70 4.23 -0.69 41.58
CA ALA A 70 5.18 0.24 42.18
C ALA A 70 6.63 -0.27 42.04
N ALA A 71 6.87 -1.56 42.31
CA ALA A 71 8.19 -2.17 42.15
C ALA A 71 8.65 -2.21 40.68
N LEU A 72 7.71 -2.40 39.73
CA LEU A 72 8.01 -2.33 38.30
C LEU A 72 8.35 -0.89 37.87
N ASN A 73 7.64 0.10 38.39
CA ASN A 73 7.93 1.51 38.12
C ASN A 73 9.29 1.93 38.70
N GLU A 74 9.65 1.42 39.89
CA GLU A 74 10.97 1.63 40.49
C GLU A 74 12.10 1.01 39.64
N LYS A 75 11.88 -0.19 39.08
CA LYS A 75 12.83 -0.81 38.14
C LYS A 75 12.99 -0.01 36.84
N ILE A 76 11.93 0.62 36.36
CA ILE A 76 11.98 1.51 35.18
C ILE A 76 12.71 2.82 35.50
N ASP A 77 12.62 3.31 36.74
CA ASP A 77 13.32 4.51 37.22
C ASP A 77 14.76 4.24 37.69
N HIS A 78 15.33 3.04 37.45
CA HIS A 78 16.77 2.82 37.61
C HIS A 78 17.55 3.82 36.73
N ALA A 79 18.11 4.82 37.41
CA ALA A 79 18.79 5.99 36.87
C ALA A 79 20.01 5.73 35.95
N GLY A 80 20.34 4.46 35.69
CA GLY A 80 21.38 4.06 34.73
C GLY A 80 20.98 4.34 33.29
N SER A 81 19.82 3.84 32.85
CA SER A 81 19.41 3.94 31.44
C SER A 81 19.09 5.37 31.01
N ARG A 82 18.53 6.23 31.88
CA ARG A 82 18.31 7.66 31.53
C ARG A 82 19.61 8.45 31.40
N ARG A 83 20.65 8.15 32.19
CA ARG A 83 21.96 8.81 32.08
C ARG A 83 22.69 8.38 30.82
N GLU A 84 22.67 7.09 30.51
CA GLU A 84 23.23 6.53 29.27
C GLU A 84 22.51 7.11 28.04
N ILE A 85 21.17 7.18 28.04
CA ILE A 85 20.39 7.80 26.96
C ILE A 85 20.72 9.30 26.82
N ALA A 86 20.86 10.02 27.94
CA ALA A 86 21.23 11.44 27.91
C ALA A 86 22.67 11.68 27.42
N GLU A 87 23.58 10.73 27.67
CA GLU A 87 24.95 10.76 27.14
C GLU A 87 25.00 10.41 25.66
N VAL A 88 24.29 9.37 25.23
CA VAL A 88 24.12 9.01 23.82
C VAL A 88 23.52 10.19 23.03
N ASN A 89 22.49 10.86 23.56
CA ASN A 89 21.90 12.03 22.90
C ASN A 89 22.87 13.22 22.82
N ARG A 90 23.73 13.43 23.82
CA ARG A 90 24.79 14.46 23.76
C ARG A 90 25.84 14.12 22.70
N ASN A 91 26.22 12.85 22.60
CA ASN A 91 27.18 12.37 21.60
C ASN A 91 26.62 12.46 20.18
N ILE A 92 25.34 12.12 19.97
CA ILE A 92 24.66 12.30 18.68
C ILE A 92 24.68 13.77 18.25
N LYS A 93 24.38 14.69 19.16
CA LYS A 93 24.36 16.13 18.87
C LYS A 93 25.75 16.68 18.57
N SER A 94 26.79 16.21 19.26
CA SER A 94 28.17 16.63 19.00
C SER A 94 28.69 16.08 17.65
N LEU A 95 28.32 14.85 17.30
CA LEU A 95 28.63 14.23 16.01
C LEU A 95 27.93 14.97 14.87
N GLN A 96 26.64 15.30 15.01
CA GLN A 96 25.91 16.10 14.02
C GLN A 96 26.58 17.47 13.82
N ASN A 97 26.96 18.16 14.90
CA ASN A 97 27.65 19.45 14.80
C ASN A 97 29.04 19.33 14.16
N THR A 98 29.75 18.23 14.42
CA THR A 98 31.07 17.94 13.83
C THR A 98 30.94 17.61 12.34
N MET A 99 29.93 16.84 11.95
CA MET A 99 29.63 16.54 10.55
C MET A 99 29.24 17.81 9.78
N ASN A 100 28.35 18.64 10.34
CA ASN A 100 27.97 19.91 9.74
C ASN A 100 29.17 20.86 9.59
N SER A 101 30.04 20.92 10.60
CA SER A 101 31.27 21.72 10.55
C SER A 101 32.27 21.18 9.52
N ARG A 102 32.39 19.85 9.35
CA ARG A 102 33.27 19.23 8.34
C ARG A 102 32.73 19.40 6.92
N MET A 103 31.41 19.27 6.72
CA MET A 103 30.75 19.57 5.46
C MET A 103 30.95 21.03 5.05
N ASN A 104 30.97 21.95 6.02
CA ASN A 104 31.21 23.37 5.75
C ASN A 104 32.71 23.73 5.63
N ALA A 105 33.62 22.95 6.21
CA ALA A 105 35.07 23.20 6.19
C ALA A 105 35.82 22.51 5.03
N THR A 106 35.18 21.59 4.30
CA THR A 106 35.74 20.99 3.07
C THR A 106 35.11 21.52 1.79
N ALA A 107 34.20 22.49 1.88
CA ALA A 107 33.72 23.23 0.74
C ALA A 107 34.77 24.27 0.31
N GLU A 108 35.60 23.93 -0.69
CA GLU A 108 36.16 24.94 -1.58
C GLU A 108 35.03 25.85 -2.08
N PRO A 109 35.27 27.16 -2.34
CA PRO A 109 34.21 28.11 -2.67
C PRO A 109 33.48 27.62 -3.93
N GLN A 110 32.30 27.04 -3.72
CA GLN A 110 31.43 26.66 -4.81
C GLN A 110 31.07 27.95 -5.54
N LYS A 111 31.41 28.01 -6.83
CA LYS A 111 30.84 29.00 -7.75
C LYS A 111 29.33 28.95 -7.54
N GLU A 112 28.78 30.06 -7.08
CA GLU A 112 27.36 30.27 -6.88
C GLU A 112 26.65 30.06 -8.22
N VAL A 113 26.18 28.84 -8.47
CA VAL A 113 25.28 28.56 -9.58
C VAL A 113 23.95 29.15 -9.16
N LYS A 114 23.60 30.28 -9.77
CA LYS A 114 22.30 30.93 -9.64
C LYS A 114 21.21 29.86 -9.64
N SER A 115 20.49 29.76 -8.52
CA SER A 115 19.23 29.05 -8.43
C SER A 115 18.32 29.51 -9.57
N MET A 116 18.21 28.69 -10.61
CA MET A 116 17.21 28.84 -11.65
C MET A 116 15.95 28.12 -11.16
N ASN A 117 14.83 28.85 -11.20
CA ASN A 117 13.51 28.46 -10.72
C ASN A 117 13.20 26.95 -10.76
N SER A 118 12.72 26.43 -9.64
CA SER A 118 12.29 25.05 -9.40
C SER A 118 11.10 24.56 -10.22
N ASP A 119 10.56 25.37 -11.13
CA ASP A 119 9.18 25.18 -11.60
C ASP A 119 9.06 24.63 -13.01
N ASN A 120 10.15 24.49 -13.76
CA ASN A 120 10.14 23.84 -15.07
C ASN A 120 10.51 22.37 -14.94
N THR A 121 9.52 21.53 -14.64
CA THR A 121 9.61 20.05 -14.71
C THR A 121 9.60 19.52 -16.14
N LYS A 122 9.47 20.41 -17.15
CA LYS A 122 9.46 20.12 -18.58
C LYS A 122 10.33 21.12 -19.36
N LEU A 123 10.96 20.63 -20.42
CA LEU A 123 11.75 21.37 -21.39
C LEU A 123 10.87 21.94 -22.51
N SER A 124 11.43 22.87 -23.29
CA SER A 124 10.74 23.52 -24.40
C SER A 124 10.30 22.58 -25.53
N ASP A 125 10.95 21.42 -25.66
CA ASP A 125 10.59 20.36 -26.62
C ASP A 125 9.51 19.39 -26.08
N GLY A 126 8.99 19.65 -24.88
CA GLY A 126 7.96 18.84 -24.24
C GLY A 126 8.49 17.65 -23.44
N LYS A 127 9.80 17.37 -23.47
CA LYS A 127 10.41 16.32 -22.63
C LYS A 127 10.41 16.74 -21.16
N MET A 128 10.31 15.77 -20.28
CA MET A 128 10.44 15.97 -18.84
C MET A 128 11.92 16.17 -18.45
N LEU A 129 12.16 16.90 -17.38
CA LEU A 129 13.48 16.94 -16.76
C LEU A 129 13.51 15.94 -15.60
N PHE A 130 14.38 14.95 -15.67
CA PHE A 130 14.64 13.99 -14.59
C PHE A 130 15.93 14.36 -13.88
N GLY A 131 15.96 14.14 -12.57
CA GLY A 131 17.18 14.09 -11.78
C GLY A 131 17.94 12.76 -11.95
N GLU A 132 19.01 12.59 -11.19
CA GLU A 132 19.69 11.30 -11.03
C GLU A 132 18.75 10.24 -10.41
N VAL A 133 17.85 10.67 -9.53
CA VAL A 133 16.86 9.82 -8.85
C VAL A 133 15.48 10.45 -8.98
N GLU A 134 14.48 9.64 -9.30
CA GLU A 134 13.09 10.06 -9.44
C GLU A 134 12.12 9.10 -8.74
N TRP A 135 10.95 9.63 -8.38
CA TRP A 135 9.82 8.81 -7.95
C TRP A 135 9.17 8.14 -9.15
N ILE A 136 9.11 6.80 -9.12
CA ILE A 136 8.53 5.98 -10.17
C ILE A 136 7.34 5.21 -9.61
N TYR A 137 6.15 5.50 -10.10
CA TYR A 137 4.96 4.73 -9.73
C TYR A 137 4.87 3.45 -10.57
N ILE A 138 4.78 2.31 -9.90
CA ILE A 138 4.60 0.99 -10.51
C ILE A 138 3.16 0.55 -10.30
N GLY A 139 2.39 0.43 -11.39
CA GLY A 139 0.95 0.18 -11.32
C GLY A 139 0.59 -1.18 -10.74
N GLU A 140 1.35 -2.22 -11.05
CA GLU A 140 1.14 -3.56 -10.51
C GLU A 140 1.53 -3.69 -9.03
N ALA A 141 2.30 -2.72 -8.50
CA ALA A 141 2.68 -2.64 -7.08
C ALA A 141 1.79 -1.65 -6.30
N ASP A 142 0.99 -0.83 -6.99
CA ASP A 142 0.25 0.31 -6.45
C ASP A 142 1.11 1.20 -5.53
N ALA A 143 2.37 1.45 -5.95
CA ALA A 143 3.35 2.11 -5.11
C ALA A 143 4.31 2.99 -5.92
N SER A 144 4.71 4.11 -5.31
CA SER A 144 5.82 4.94 -5.78
C SER A 144 7.13 4.49 -5.13
N LEU A 145 8.08 4.07 -5.96
CA LEU A 145 9.40 3.60 -5.57
C LEU A 145 10.47 4.60 -6.04
N GLU A 146 11.54 4.78 -5.27
CA GLU A 146 12.70 5.53 -5.77
C GLU A 146 13.40 4.73 -6.87
N GLY A 147 13.60 5.38 -8.00
CA GLY A 147 14.29 4.82 -9.15
C GLY A 147 15.50 5.66 -9.52
N ARG A 148 16.67 5.03 -9.61
CA ARG A 148 17.84 5.70 -10.19
C ARG A 148 17.73 5.70 -11.70
N ILE A 149 17.95 6.87 -12.30
CA ILE A 149 17.96 7.05 -13.74
C ILE A 149 19.33 6.62 -14.27
N ASP A 150 19.37 5.52 -15.02
CA ASP A 150 20.59 4.90 -15.52
C ASP A 150 20.64 4.96 -17.04
N THR A 151 21.26 6.02 -17.55
CA THR A 151 21.48 6.19 -18.99
C THR A 151 22.50 5.20 -19.54
N GLY A 152 23.20 4.41 -18.71
CA GLY A 152 24.09 3.32 -19.14
C GLY A 152 23.33 2.03 -19.48
N ALA A 153 22.18 1.80 -18.84
CA ALA A 153 21.34 0.64 -19.08
C ALA A 153 20.40 0.83 -20.29
N ALA A 154 20.26 -0.19 -21.13
CA ALA A 154 19.25 -0.19 -22.19
C ALA A 154 17.85 -0.40 -21.62
N VAL A 155 17.67 -1.53 -20.93
CA VAL A 155 16.40 -1.96 -20.31
C VAL A 155 16.42 -1.61 -18.82
N SER A 156 15.27 -1.22 -18.27
CA SER A 156 15.09 -0.98 -16.84
C SER A 156 15.24 -2.28 -16.04
N SER A 157 15.49 -2.17 -14.73
CA SER A 157 15.55 -3.33 -13.84
C SER A 157 14.91 -3.04 -12.50
N ILE A 158 14.33 -4.07 -11.88
CA ILE A 158 13.68 -3.97 -10.59
C ILE A 158 14.19 -5.05 -9.64
N SER A 159 14.33 -4.70 -8.37
CA SER A 159 14.68 -5.63 -7.30
C SER A 159 13.55 -6.66 -7.16
N ALA A 160 13.91 -7.93 -7.24
CA ALA A 160 12.97 -9.03 -7.20
C ALA A 160 13.53 -10.18 -6.35
N VAL A 161 12.73 -10.63 -5.39
CA VAL A 161 12.95 -11.84 -4.59
C VAL A 161 11.83 -12.84 -4.87
N ASP A 162 12.11 -14.13 -4.64
CA ASP A 162 11.13 -15.22 -4.78
C ASP A 162 10.35 -15.18 -6.10
N ALA A 163 11.08 -14.93 -7.20
CA ALA A 163 10.49 -14.79 -8.53
C ALA A 163 10.08 -16.17 -9.09
N GLU A 164 8.77 -16.39 -9.21
CA GLU A 164 8.18 -17.63 -9.67
C GLU A 164 7.42 -17.43 -10.98
N LYS A 165 7.65 -18.34 -11.94
CA LYS A 165 6.91 -18.37 -13.20
C LYS A 165 5.61 -19.15 -13.02
N PHE A 166 4.49 -18.61 -13.50
CA PHE A 166 3.19 -19.28 -13.48
C PHE A 166 2.37 -18.97 -14.75
N GLU A 167 1.26 -19.70 -14.93
CA GLU A 167 0.33 -19.50 -16.04
C GLU A 167 -0.96 -18.81 -15.56
N ARG A 168 -1.44 -17.83 -16.32
CA ARG A 168 -2.75 -17.20 -16.16
C ARG A 168 -3.35 -16.93 -17.52
N ASP A 169 -4.56 -17.44 -17.75
CA ASP A 169 -5.32 -17.30 -19.01
C ASP A 169 -4.51 -17.71 -20.26
N GLY A 170 -3.77 -18.83 -20.18
CA GLY A 170 -2.93 -19.31 -21.27
C GLY A 170 -1.67 -18.47 -21.55
N LYS A 171 -1.35 -17.50 -20.69
CA LYS A 171 -0.17 -16.63 -20.80
C LYS A 171 0.79 -16.89 -19.65
N THR A 172 2.09 -16.72 -19.92
CA THR A 172 3.12 -16.78 -18.89
C THR A 172 3.20 -15.48 -18.10
N TRP A 173 3.25 -15.60 -16.78
CA TRP A 173 3.42 -14.52 -15.83
C TRP A 173 4.55 -14.84 -14.84
N TYR A 174 5.03 -13.81 -14.16
CA TYR A 174 5.89 -13.94 -12.98
C TYR A 174 5.20 -13.32 -11.77
N ARG A 175 5.34 -13.99 -10.62
CA ARG A 175 5.03 -13.46 -9.30
C ARG A 175 6.35 -13.26 -8.57
N PHE A 176 6.57 -12.10 -7.97
CA PHE A 176 7.83 -11.79 -7.28
C PHE A 176 7.60 -10.75 -6.19
N GLY A 177 8.47 -10.74 -5.17
CA GLY A 177 8.50 -9.72 -4.13
C GLY A 177 9.48 -8.59 -4.48
N ILE A 178 9.09 -7.34 -4.23
CA ILE A 178 9.96 -6.16 -4.28
C ILE A 178 10.31 -5.79 -2.84
N PRO A 179 11.54 -6.05 -2.37
CA PRO A 179 11.94 -5.67 -1.02
C PRO A 179 12.13 -4.15 -0.93
N LEU A 180 11.45 -3.50 0.00
CA LEU A 180 11.61 -2.08 0.33
C LEU A 180 12.51 -1.90 1.56
N THR A 181 12.35 -2.79 2.54
CA THR A 181 13.19 -2.94 3.73
C THR A 181 13.27 -4.44 4.06
N ASP A 182 14.08 -4.81 5.06
CA ASP A 182 14.22 -6.21 5.48
C ASP A 182 12.89 -6.86 5.88
N ASP A 183 11.96 -6.08 6.43
CA ASP A 183 10.65 -6.55 6.91
C ASP A 183 9.47 -6.17 5.99
N ASN A 184 9.72 -5.48 4.87
CA ASN A 184 8.65 -4.98 4.00
C ASN A 184 8.90 -5.36 2.53
N VAL A 185 8.01 -6.19 1.99
CA VAL A 185 8.06 -6.70 0.62
C VAL A 185 6.70 -6.51 -0.05
N ILE A 186 6.68 -5.87 -1.21
CA ILE A 186 5.47 -5.77 -2.05
C ILE A 186 5.45 -6.94 -3.02
N VAL A 187 4.39 -7.75 -2.99
CA VAL A 187 4.20 -8.85 -3.94
C VAL A 187 3.53 -8.33 -5.21
N VAL A 188 4.15 -8.60 -6.35
CA VAL A 188 3.70 -8.15 -7.68
C VAL A 188 3.58 -9.33 -8.62
N GLU A 189 2.58 -9.26 -9.50
CA GLU A 189 2.43 -10.19 -10.61
C GLU A 189 2.45 -9.43 -11.94
N ALA A 190 3.26 -9.89 -12.89
CA ALA A 190 3.43 -9.21 -14.17
C ALA A 190 3.58 -10.20 -15.34
N PRO A 191 3.09 -9.84 -16.55
CA PRO A 191 3.24 -10.67 -17.73
C PRO A 191 4.71 -10.78 -18.14
N TRP A 192 5.13 -12.01 -18.44
CA TRP A 192 6.46 -12.29 -18.98
C TRP A 192 6.57 -11.83 -20.43
N VAL A 193 7.75 -11.34 -20.81
CA VAL A 193 8.05 -10.92 -22.19
C VAL A 193 9.08 -11.85 -22.82
N ARG A 194 10.24 -12.00 -22.17
CA ARG A 194 11.40 -12.75 -22.66
C ARG A 194 12.40 -12.99 -21.54
N ASN A 195 13.43 -13.78 -21.80
CA ASN A 195 14.63 -13.79 -20.97
C ASN A 195 15.69 -12.88 -21.60
N THR A 196 16.57 -12.33 -20.77
CA THR A 196 17.72 -11.55 -21.22
C THR A 196 18.99 -12.08 -20.54
N GLN A 197 20.06 -12.24 -21.32
CA GLN A 197 21.37 -12.59 -20.78
C GLN A 197 22.10 -11.31 -20.41
N ILE A 198 22.43 -11.15 -19.13
CA ILE A 198 23.18 -9.99 -18.64
C ILE A 198 24.52 -10.47 -18.11
N ARG A 199 25.59 -9.86 -18.62
CA ARG A 199 26.94 -10.07 -18.12
C ARG A 199 27.09 -9.36 -16.77
N GLN A 200 27.45 -10.08 -15.73
CA GLN A 200 27.69 -9.48 -14.43
C GLN A 200 29.01 -8.69 -14.44
N ALA A 201 28.99 -7.43 -14.01
CA ALA A 201 30.18 -6.60 -13.89
C ALA A 201 31.14 -7.08 -12.78
N SER A 202 30.61 -7.74 -11.75
CA SER A 202 31.33 -8.22 -10.57
C SER A 202 31.67 -9.71 -10.61
N GLY A 203 31.33 -10.41 -11.70
CA GLY A 203 31.54 -11.86 -11.83
C GLY A 203 32.63 -12.20 -12.84
N ASN A 204 33.02 -13.46 -12.85
CA ASN A 204 33.96 -14.13 -13.76
C ASN A 204 33.46 -14.22 -15.23
N GLY A 205 32.65 -13.25 -15.67
CA GLY A 205 32.15 -13.12 -17.04
C GLY A 205 30.98 -14.03 -17.41
N GLN A 206 30.38 -14.74 -16.45
CA GLN A 206 29.21 -15.58 -16.67
C GLN A 206 27.97 -14.74 -17.02
N LEU A 207 27.18 -15.24 -17.96
CA LEU A 207 25.91 -14.65 -18.38
C LEU A 207 24.82 -15.15 -17.43
N GLU A 208 24.10 -14.21 -16.83
CA GLU A 208 22.95 -14.50 -15.97
C GLU A 208 21.68 -14.32 -16.79
N ASP A 209 20.87 -15.37 -16.91
CA ASP A 209 19.54 -15.30 -17.51
C ASP A 209 18.57 -14.62 -16.54
N ARG A 210 18.03 -13.47 -16.95
CA ARG A 210 17.05 -12.73 -16.17
C ARG A 210 15.70 -12.70 -16.89
N PRO A 211 14.60 -13.06 -16.20
CA PRO A 211 13.27 -12.83 -16.73
C PRO A 211 13.02 -11.34 -16.94
N VAL A 212 12.38 -11.00 -18.05
CA VAL A 212 11.91 -9.65 -18.35
C VAL A 212 10.38 -9.66 -18.29
N VAL A 213 9.83 -8.78 -17.47
CA VAL A 213 8.38 -8.57 -17.32
C VAL A 213 7.99 -7.20 -17.83
N ARG A 214 6.69 -7.02 -18.10
CA ARG A 214 6.16 -5.71 -18.52
C ARG A 214 5.30 -5.09 -17.41
N LEU A 215 5.76 -3.94 -16.91
CA LEU A 215 5.11 -3.19 -15.83
C LEU A 215 4.51 -1.87 -16.36
N THR A 216 3.47 -1.39 -15.69
CA THR A 216 2.91 -0.05 -15.85
C THR A 216 3.75 0.91 -15.05
N VAL A 217 4.28 1.93 -15.70
CA VAL A 217 5.11 2.95 -15.08
C VAL A 217 4.43 4.31 -15.26
N LYS A 218 4.39 5.08 -14.19
CA LYS A 218 3.92 6.46 -14.22
C LYS A 218 4.91 7.40 -13.55
N VAL A 219 5.16 8.52 -14.20
CA VAL A 219 5.99 9.63 -13.69
C VAL A 219 5.29 10.92 -14.09
N ASP A 220 4.93 11.76 -13.11
CA ASP A 220 4.06 12.93 -13.30
C ASP A 220 2.80 12.57 -14.12
N ASN A 221 2.66 13.13 -15.32
CA ASN A 221 1.54 12.92 -16.23
C ASN A 221 1.80 11.82 -17.28
N TYR A 222 3.02 11.32 -17.39
CA TYR A 222 3.35 10.25 -18.32
C TYR A 222 2.96 8.90 -17.71
N THR A 223 2.21 8.09 -18.46
CA THR A 223 1.90 6.69 -18.11
C THR A 223 2.23 5.82 -19.31
N GLY A 224 3.02 4.77 -19.11
CA GLY A 224 3.42 3.85 -20.17
C GLY A 224 3.69 2.45 -19.64
N LYS A 225 3.81 1.48 -20.55
CA LYS A 225 4.30 0.14 -20.23
C LYS A 225 5.80 0.08 -20.54
N ALA A 226 6.58 -0.50 -19.63
CA ALA A 226 8.02 -0.65 -19.79
C ALA A 226 8.48 -2.05 -19.39
N GLU A 227 9.59 -2.48 -19.99
CA GLU A 227 10.23 -3.76 -19.68
C GLU A 227 11.19 -3.63 -18.51
N PHE A 228 11.11 -4.57 -17.57
CA PHE A 228 11.99 -4.65 -16.42
C PHE A 228 12.60 -6.04 -16.34
N SER A 229 13.94 -6.10 -16.31
CA SER A 229 14.62 -7.34 -15.90
C SER A 229 14.51 -7.53 -14.40
N LEU A 230 14.11 -8.72 -13.96
CA LEU A 230 14.05 -9.09 -12.55
C LEU A 230 15.44 -9.48 -12.06
N LYS A 231 15.91 -8.88 -10.96
CA LYS A 231 17.18 -9.23 -10.31
C LYS A 231 17.06 -9.05 -8.81
N ASN A 232 17.59 -9.98 -8.02
CA ASN A 232 17.79 -9.70 -6.60
C ASN A 232 18.85 -8.59 -6.43
N ARG A 233 18.44 -7.45 -5.88
CA ARG A 233 19.27 -6.27 -5.63
C ARG A 233 19.11 -5.76 -4.20
N THR A 234 18.81 -6.63 -3.23
CA THR A 234 18.55 -6.23 -1.83
C THR A 234 19.72 -5.48 -1.19
N SER A 235 20.96 -5.64 -1.70
CA SER A 235 22.14 -4.90 -1.25
C SER A 235 22.33 -3.51 -1.89
N MET A 236 21.43 -3.08 -2.77
CA MET A 236 21.53 -1.80 -3.49
C MET A 236 20.59 -0.74 -2.91
N ALA A 237 20.98 0.53 -3.04
CA ALA A 237 20.23 1.66 -2.47
C ALA A 237 18.85 1.89 -3.11
N TYR A 238 18.67 1.52 -4.38
CA TYR A 238 17.42 1.78 -5.12
C TYR A 238 16.81 0.47 -5.62
N PRO A 239 15.52 0.21 -5.34
CA PRO A 239 14.84 -0.98 -5.83
C PRO A 239 14.60 -0.93 -7.35
N VAL A 240 14.62 0.26 -7.96
CA VAL A 240 14.36 0.45 -9.39
C VAL A 240 15.56 1.14 -10.07
N LEU A 241 15.93 0.65 -11.26
CA LEU A 241 16.77 1.36 -12.22
C LEU A 241 15.96 1.61 -13.49
N ILE A 242 15.96 2.85 -13.97
CA ILE A 242 15.26 3.25 -15.19
C ILE A 242 16.27 3.37 -16.33
N GLY A 243 16.13 2.52 -17.35
CA GLY A 243 17.01 2.48 -18.51
C GLY A 243 16.60 3.42 -19.64
N ARG A 244 17.48 3.56 -20.63
CA ARG A 244 17.30 4.44 -21.80
C ARG A 244 16.05 4.14 -22.62
N GLU A 245 15.60 2.89 -22.70
CA GLU A 245 14.39 2.54 -23.46
C GLU A 245 13.14 3.25 -22.94
N PHE A 246 13.06 3.49 -21.63
CA PHE A 246 11.99 4.26 -21.03
C PHE A 246 12.17 5.78 -21.23
N ILE A 247 13.41 6.27 -21.12
CA ILE A 247 13.74 7.70 -21.04
C ILE A 247 13.77 8.38 -22.40
N LYS A 248 14.30 7.70 -23.43
CA LYS A 248 14.79 8.30 -24.69
C LYS A 248 13.82 9.24 -25.40
N ASP A 249 12.52 8.99 -25.29
CA ASP A 249 11.48 9.75 -26.00
C ASP A 249 10.71 10.71 -25.07
N ILE A 250 10.96 10.67 -23.76
CA ILE A 250 10.11 11.35 -22.76
C ILE A 250 10.88 12.29 -21.84
N ALA A 251 12.20 12.15 -21.67
CA ALA A 251 12.93 12.91 -20.66
C ALA A 251 14.40 13.19 -21.01
N VAL A 252 14.96 14.21 -20.37
CA VAL A 252 16.39 14.53 -20.30
C VAL A 252 16.83 14.45 -18.84
N VAL A 253 18.07 14.03 -18.59
CA VAL A 253 18.57 13.75 -17.23
C VAL A 253 19.58 14.83 -16.81
N ASP A 254 19.30 15.51 -15.71
CA ASP A 254 20.22 16.38 -14.98
C ASP A 254 20.70 15.67 -13.71
N VAL A 255 21.92 15.14 -13.77
CA VAL A 255 22.52 14.34 -12.69
C VAL A 255 22.81 15.14 -11.42
N SER A 256 22.70 16.48 -11.45
CA SER A 256 22.93 17.32 -10.27
C SER A 256 21.69 17.46 -9.37
N ARG A 257 20.54 16.92 -9.81
CA ARG A 257 19.24 17.08 -9.16
C ARG A 257 18.65 15.72 -8.79
N HIS A 258 17.71 15.73 -7.85
CA HIS A 258 16.94 14.56 -7.42
C HIS A 258 15.48 14.97 -7.24
N HIS A 259 14.55 14.05 -7.49
CA HIS A 259 13.12 14.22 -7.26
C HIS A 259 12.55 15.48 -7.90
N ILE A 260 12.88 15.73 -9.18
CA ILE A 260 12.30 16.85 -9.93
C ILE A 260 10.81 16.60 -10.14
N GLN A 261 10.42 15.34 -10.33
CA GLN A 261 9.04 14.95 -10.53
C GLN A 261 8.36 14.67 -9.19
N LYS A 262 7.07 15.02 -9.12
CA LYS A 262 6.28 14.82 -7.90
C LYS A 262 6.05 13.33 -7.65
N LYS A 263 6.16 12.92 -6.39
CA LYS A 263 5.74 11.59 -5.94
C LYS A 263 4.23 11.41 -6.17
N ILE A 264 3.84 10.25 -6.66
CA ILE A 264 2.44 9.90 -6.90
C ILE A 264 1.96 9.05 -5.73
N ASP A 265 0.95 9.53 -5.01
CA ASP A 265 0.35 8.76 -3.92
C ASP A 265 -0.64 7.72 -4.47
N ALA A 266 -0.67 6.53 -3.87
CA ALA A 266 -1.49 5.38 -4.29
C ALA A 266 -3.01 5.68 -4.36
N ASN A 267 -3.49 6.70 -3.63
CA ASN A 267 -4.89 7.14 -3.71
C ASN A 267 -5.21 8.12 -4.85
N THR A 268 -4.23 8.57 -5.61
CA THR A 268 -4.41 9.59 -6.66
C THR A 268 -4.54 8.99 -8.06
N VAL A 269 -4.32 7.68 -8.24
CA VAL A 269 -4.33 7.06 -9.58
C VAL A 269 -5.74 6.68 -10.05
N PHE A 270 -6.70 6.48 -9.15
CA PHE A 270 -8.08 6.16 -9.53
C PHE A 270 -8.92 7.36 -10.00
N THR A 271 -8.46 8.60 -9.82
CA THR A 271 -9.22 9.79 -10.27
C THR A 271 -9.01 10.15 -11.75
N ASN A 272 -7.99 9.60 -12.42
CA ASN A 272 -7.69 9.93 -13.83
C ASN A 272 -7.98 8.79 -14.83
N TYR A 273 -8.63 7.70 -14.40
CA TYR A 273 -8.97 6.55 -15.26
C TYR A 273 -10.47 6.43 -15.60
N GLN A 274 -11.29 7.47 -15.38
CA GLN A 274 -12.74 7.45 -15.65
C GLN A 274 -13.25 8.57 -16.58
N ASP A 275 -12.46 9.13 -17.52
CA ASP A 275 -13.05 10.16 -18.42
C ASP A 275 -12.56 10.25 -19.89
N ASN A 276 -11.93 9.20 -20.44
CA ASN A 276 -11.54 9.18 -21.86
C ASN A 276 -12.30 8.17 -22.73
N THR A 277 -13.18 7.35 -22.14
CA THR A 277 -14.03 6.39 -22.85
C THR A 277 -15.39 6.96 -23.26
N LYS A 278 -15.92 8.01 -22.58
CA LYS A 278 -17.18 8.66 -22.97
C LYS A 278 -17.03 9.69 -24.09
N LYS A 279 -15.90 10.41 -24.17
CA LYS A 279 -15.62 11.36 -25.28
C LYS A 279 -15.39 10.66 -26.62
N ASN A 280 -14.87 9.44 -26.63
CA ASN A 280 -14.64 8.66 -27.84
C ASN A 280 -15.85 7.77 -28.25
N LEU A 281 -16.82 7.54 -27.35
CA LEU A 281 -18.11 6.95 -27.73
C LEU A 281 -19.04 7.98 -28.38
N GLN A 282 -19.15 9.18 -27.80
CA GLN A 282 -19.97 10.26 -28.39
C GLN A 282 -19.45 10.76 -29.75
N LYS A 283 -18.12 10.71 -29.98
CA LYS A 283 -17.53 11.04 -31.29
C LYS A 283 -17.70 9.92 -32.34
N LYS A 284 -18.00 8.69 -31.92
CA LYS A 284 -18.22 7.55 -32.83
C LYS A 284 -19.70 7.36 -33.16
N GLU A 285 -20.60 7.84 -32.30
CA GLU A 285 -22.05 7.90 -32.54
C GLU A 285 -22.44 9.07 -33.46
N SER A 286 -21.78 10.23 -33.35
CA SER A 286 -21.99 11.39 -34.23
C SER A 286 -21.41 11.26 -35.64
N ARG A 287 -20.78 10.13 -35.99
CA ARG A 287 -20.18 9.86 -37.31
C ARG A 287 -20.88 8.75 -38.10
N LYS A 288 -22.06 8.30 -37.64
CA LYS A 288 -22.87 7.26 -38.31
C LYS A 288 -24.13 7.79 -39.02
N GLU A 289 -24.41 9.09 -39.00
CA GLU A 289 -25.48 9.71 -39.79
C GLU A 289 -24.89 10.66 -40.84
N GLU A 290 -24.29 10.09 -41.88
CA GLU A 290 -24.23 10.75 -43.20
C GLU A 290 -23.96 9.67 -44.25
N ILE A 291 -25.02 8.92 -44.59
CA ILE A 291 -25.07 8.16 -45.84
C ILE A 291 -25.59 9.15 -46.88
N PRO A 292 -24.81 9.55 -47.90
CA PRO A 292 -25.35 10.38 -48.97
C PRO A 292 -26.40 9.57 -49.74
N ALA A 293 -27.60 10.14 -49.82
CA ALA A 293 -28.75 9.58 -50.49
C ALA A 293 -28.46 9.34 -51.98
N LYS A 294 -28.74 8.12 -52.43
CA LYS A 294 -28.86 7.74 -53.84
C LYS A 294 -29.97 8.59 -54.49
N PRO A 295 -29.73 9.30 -55.61
CA PRO A 295 -30.79 10.04 -56.28
C PRO A 295 -31.78 9.06 -56.93
N ALA A 296 -33.07 9.25 -56.61
CA ALA A 296 -34.18 8.55 -57.21
C ALA A 296 -34.52 9.13 -58.58
N ALA A 297 -34.87 8.23 -59.49
CA ALA A 297 -35.33 8.51 -60.84
C ALA A 297 -36.62 9.36 -60.85
N SER A 298 -36.70 10.28 -61.82
CA SER A 298 -37.96 10.82 -62.31
C SER A 298 -38.08 10.55 -63.82
N GLU A 299 -39.07 9.73 -64.17
CA GLU A 299 -39.63 9.70 -65.51
C GLU A 299 -40.53 10.93 -65.72
N LYS A 300 -40.38 11.62 -66.86
CA LYS A 300 -41.46 11.79 -67.84
C LYS A 300 -40.97 12.51 -69.11
N ALA A 301 -41.05 11.76 -70.22
CA ALA A 301 -41.62 12.08 -71.53
C ALA A 301 -41.30 13.43 -72.21
N VAL A 302 -40.83 13.36 -73.46
CA VAL A 302 -41.56 13.74 -74.71
C VAL A 302 -40.58 14.06 -75.87
N THR A 303 -40.74 13.29 -76.96
CA THR A 303 -40.48 13.55 -78.40
C THR A 303 -39.08 13.70 -79.02
N ALA A 304 -38.87 12.80 -79.99
CA ALA A 304 -38.47 13.04 -81.39
C ALA A 304 -37.01 13.40 -81.74
N GLY A 305 -36.46 12.63 -82.69
CA GLY A 305 -35.67 13.20 -83.78
C GLY A 305 -34.20 12.75 -83.91
N ASN A 306 -34.02 11.68 -84.70
CA ASN A 306 -33.13 11.61 -85.86
C ASN A 306 -31.59 11.44 -85.71
N GLU A 307 -31.07 10.62 -86.65
CA GLU A 307 -29.70 10.54 -87.20
C GLU A 307 -28.55 10.02 -86.29
N ALA A 308 -28.02 8.81 -86.50
CA ALA A 308 -27.16 8.30 -87.59
C ALA A 308 -25.64 8.53 -87.36
N LYS A 309 -24.94 7.42 -86.98
CA LYS A 309 -23.61 6.94 -87.47
C LYS A 309 -22.34 7.85 -87.34
N PRO A 310 -21.11 7.32 -87.50
CA PRO A 310 -20.44 6.26 -86.72
C PRO A 310 -18.95 6.58 -86.37
N ALA A 311 -18.32 5.61 -85.69
CA ALA A 311 -16.91 5.19 -85.81
C ALA A 311 -15.83 6.21 -85.41
N LYS A 312 -14.92 5.87 -84.50
CA LYS A 312 -13.99 4.74 -84.58
C LYS A 312 -13.48 4.36 -83.20
#